data_AF-A0A141CP68-F1
#
_entry.id   AF-A0A141CP68-F1
#
_cell.length_a   1.000
_cell.length_b   1.000
_cell.length_c   1.000
_cell.angle_alpha   90.00
_cell.angle_beta   90.00
_cell.angle_gamma   90.00
#
_symmetry.space_group_name_H-M   'P 1'
#
loop_
_entity.id
_entity.type
_entity.pdbx_description
1 polymer ?
#
loop_
_entity_poly.entity_id
_entity_poly.type
_entity_poly.pdbx_seq_one_letter_code
_entity_poly.pdbx_strand_id
1 'polypeptide(L)'
;FYFARPIDKKPTFLRLRGLLEYEIQPWKYRIPIFFTTRSFDTFRNREMSTGGGSIRQQLANLDLRIIIDSSLVEWKELEEEEPTGNEWEDRKVGRRKDFLLRRMELAKHFIRTNIEPKWMVLCLLPVLPPELRPIYHIDEDKLVTSDINEIYRRIIYRNNTLTDLLTTSIATPEELIISQEKLLQEAVDALLDNGICG
;
A
#
# COMPACT_ATOMS: atom_id res chain seq x y z
N PHE A 1 3.72 -16.54 -7.45
CA PHE A 1 4.34 -15.82 -6.32
C PHE A 1 5.10 -14.61 -6.86
N TYR A 2 4.59 -13.40 -6.61
CA TYR A 2 5.33 -12.17 -6.92
C TYR A 2 6.34 -11.94 -5.79
N PHE A 3 7.63 -12.08 -6.09
CA PHE A 3 8.69 -11.73 -5.13
C PHE A 3 8.85 -10.20 -5.09
N ALA A 4 8.85 -9.65 -3.87
CA ALA A 4 9.07 -8.22 -3.66
C ALA A 4 10.46 -7.79 -4.18
N ARG A 5 10.52 -6.65 -4.88
CA ARG A 5 11.80 -6.03 -5.27
C ARG A 5 12.53 -5.50 -4.02
N PRO A 6 13.87 -5.56 -3.98
CA PRO A 6 14.65 -4.94 -2.90
C PRO A 6 14.45 -3.42 -2.90
N ILE A 7 14.30 -2.82 -1.72
CA ILE A 7 14.41 -1.38 -1.51
C ILE A 7 15.55 -1.11 -0.53
N ASP A 8 16.39 -0.15 -0.92
CA ASP A 8 17.47 0.52 -0.23
C ASP A 8 17.94 -0.06 1.11
N LYS A 9 19.11 -0.71 1.04
CA LYS A 9 20.02 -1.09 2.15
C LYS A 9 19.63 -2.30 3.00
N LYS A 10 18.58 -3.07 2.69
CA LYS A 10 18.32 -4.36 3.36
C LYS A 10 18.46 -5.54 2.39
N PRO A 11 19.27 -6.57 2.70
CA PRO A 11 19.36 -7.77 1.86
C PRO A 11 18.08 -8.61 1.97
N THR A 12 17.47 -8.95 0.82
CA THR A 12 16.26 -9.79 0.71
C THR A 12 16.60 -11.28 0.89
N PHE A 13 15.58 -12.06 1.28
CA PHE A 13 15.68 -13.43 1.77
C PHE A 13 16.33 -14.46 0.83
N LEU A 14 16.37 -14.21 -0.48
CA LEU A 14 16.82 -15.19 -1.45
C LEU A 14 17.53 -14.51 -2.62
N ARG A 15 18.83 -14.28 -2.46
CA ARG A 15 19.75 -14.18 -3.59
C ARG A 15 20.42 -15.54 -3.79
N LEU A 16 19.62 -16.59 -4.00
CA LEU A 16 20.14 -17.85 -4.58
C LEU A 16 20.48 -17.56 -6.05
N ARG A 17 21.62 -16.89 -6.29
CA ARG A 17 22.27 -16.93 -7.60
C ARG A 17 23.02 -18.25 -7.68
N GLY A 18 22.34 -19.26 -8.18
CA GLY A 18 22.89 -20.57 -8.46
C GLY A 18 21.82 -21.44 -9.12
N LEU A 19 22.21 -22.24 -10.12
CA LEU A 19 21.39 -23.37 -10.54
C LEU A 19 21.14 -24.22 -9.29
N LEU A 20 19.88 -24.50 -8.97
CA LEU A 20 19.54 -25.50 -7.96
C LEU A 20 20.03 -26.83 -8.51
N GLU A 21 21.27 -27.19 -8.17
CA GLU A 21 21.72 -28.57 -8.30
C GLU A 21 20.76 -29.41 -7.46
N TYR A 22 20.06 -30.31 -8.15
CA TYR A 22 19.09 -31.24 -7.60
C TYR A 22 19.81 -32.31 -6.77
N GLU A 23 20.53 -31.89 -5.73
CA GLU A 23 20.96 -32.82 -4.69
C GLU A 23 19.78 -33.01 -3.74
N ILE A 24 19.35 -34.28 -3.65
CA ILE A 24 18.24 -34.77 -2.82
C ILE A 24 18.67 -34.69 -1.35
N GLN A 25 18.82 -33.48 -0.83
CA GLN A 25 18.91 -33.25 0.61
C GLN A 25 17.49 -32.98 1.13
N PRO A 26 16.98 -33.79 2.08
CA PRO A 26 15.63 -33.62 2.59
C PRO A 26 15.46 -32.22 3.17
N TRP A 27 14.50 -31.48 2.64
CA TRP A 27 14.17 -30.12 3.07
C TRP A 27 13.86 -30.02 4.57
N LYS A 28 13.52 -31.17 5.20
CA LYS A 28 13.34 -31.37 6.65
C LYS A 28 14.47 -30.83 7.52
N TYR A 29 15.72 -30.80 7.04
CA TYR A 29 16.85 -30.36 7.87
C TYR A 29 17.30 -28.92 7.62
N ARG A 30 17.02 -28.36 6.43
CA ARG A 30 17.40 -26.97 6.10
C ARG A 30 16.35 -25.95 6.53
N ILE A 31 15.07 -26.24 6.35
CA ILE A 31 13.97 -25.33 6.65
C ILE A 31 13.94 -24.92 8.14
N PRO A 32 13.98 -25.84 9.13
CA PRO A 32 13.76 -25.48 10.54
C PRO A 32 14.79 -24.51 11.13
N ILE A 33 16.02 -24.48 10.58
CA ILE A 33 17.08 -23.56 11.00
C ILE A 33 16.69 -22.09 10.71
N PHE A 34 15.94 -21.85 9.64
CA PHE A 34 15.41 -20.52 9.31
C PHE A 34 14.24 -20.09 10.22
N PHE A 35 13.48 -21.06 10.75
CA PHE A 35 12.32 -20.84 11.62
C PHE A 35 12.66 -20.89 13.13
N THR A 36 13.95 -20.96 13.49
CA THR A 36 14.35 -20.87 14.90
C THR A 36 13.96 -19.50 15.44
N THR A 37 13.29 -19.44 16.60
CA THR A 37 12.57 -18.27 17.12
C THR A 37 13.34 -16.94 17.01
N ARG A 38 14.62 -16.92 17.38
CA ARG A 38 15.45 -15.70 17.31
C ARG A 38 15.74 -15.21 15.88
N SER A 39 15.98 -16.13 14.96
CA SER A 39 16.23 -15.86 13.54
C SER A 39 14.95 -15.46 12.81
N PHE A 40 13.83 -16.06 13.23
CA PHE A 40 12.51 -15.83 12.67
C PHE A 40 11.93 -14.48 13.11
N ASP A 41 12.05 -14.10 14.39
CA ASP A 41 11.62 -12.77 14.85
C ASP A 41 12.45 -11.64 14.23
N THR A 42 13.78 -11.83 14.13
CA THR A 42 14.64 -10.89 13.41
C THR A 42 14.39 -10.86 11.90
N PHE A 43 13.77 -11.90 11.33
CA PHE A 43 13.32 -11.95 9.94
C PHE A 43 11.95 -11.32 9.74
N ARG A 44 10.99 -11.57 10.62
CA ARG A 44 9.67 -10.94 10.64
C ARG A 44 9.80 -9.42 10.77
N ASN A 45 10.70 -8.94 11.65
CA ASN A 45 11.04 -7.52 11.76
C ASN A 45 11.77 -6.95 10.53
N ARG A 46 12.24 -7.79 9.59
CA ARG A 46 12.76 -7.39 8.27
C ARG A 46 11.66 -7.42 7.19
N GLU A 47 10.60 -8.20 7.40
CA GLU A 47 9.49 -8.36 6.49
C GLU A 47 8.49 -7.22 6.70
N MET A 48 8.48 -6.31 5.73
CA MET A 48 7.49 -5.26 5.46
C MET A 48 6.63 -4.80 6.65
N SER A 49 6.85 -3.58 7.13
CA SER A 49 5.72 -2.84 7.70
C SER A 49 4.61 -2.84 6.63
N THR A 50 3.43 -3.38 6.94
CA THR A 50 2.33 -3.50 5.99
C THR A 50 1.36 -2.34 6.19
N GLY A 51 0.55 -2.01 5.18
CA GLY A 51 -0.51 -1.00 5.29
C GLY A 51 -0.12 0.42 4.85
N GLY A 52 -1.05 1.35 5.07
CA GLY A 52 -0.95 2.73 4.59
C GLY A 52 0.24 3.50 5.18
N GLY A 53 0.62 3.21 6.43
CA GLY A 53 1.75 3.87 7.10
C GLY A 53 3.08 3.69 6.36
N SER A 54 3.32 2.49 5.83
CA SER A 54 4.54 2.17 5.06
C SER A 54 4.58 2.85 3.72
N ILE A 55 3.43 2.88 3.03
CA ILE A 55 3.29 3.58 1.75
C ILE A 55 3.58 5.07 1.97
N ARG A 56 3.04 5.66 3.04
CA ARG A 56 3.32 7.06 3.41
C ARG A 56 4.80 7.31 3.62
N GLN A 57 5.51 6.41 4.30
CA GLN A 57 6.95 6.55 4.51
C GLN A 57 7.73 6.49 3.20
N GLN A 58 7.36 5.58 2.29
CA GLN A 58 7.97 5.51 0.95
C GLN A 58 7.71 6.78 0.14
N LEU A 59 6.48 7.30 0.18
CA LEU A 59 6.10 8.54 -0.49
C LEU A 59 6.80 9.78 0.11
N ALA A 60 7.06 9.79 1.42
CA ALA A 60 7.78 10.87 2.09
C ALA A 60 9.27 10.91 1.74
N ASN A 61 9.87 9.74 1.48
CA ASN A 61 11.28 9.63 1.09
C ASN A 61 11.49 9.78 -0.43
N LEU A 62 10.42 10.07 -1.19
CA LEU A 62 10.44 10.08 -2.64
C LEU A 62 10.97 11.42 -3.17
N ASP A 63 12.05 11.37 -3.96
CA ASP A 63 12.49 12.54 -4.73
C ASP A 63 11.86 12.53 -6.13
N LEU A 64 10.95 13.47 -6.35
CA LEU A 64 10.23 13.63 -7.62
C LEU A 64 11.15 14.02 -8.77
N ARG A 65 12.26 14.73 -8.52
CA ARG A 65 13.20 15.15 -9.57
C ARG A 65 13.94 13.95 -10.13
N ILE A 66 14.46 13.10 -9.24
CA ILE A 66 15.14 11.85 -9.62
C ILE A 66 14.19 10.94 -10.43
N ILE A 67 12.91 10.91 -10.10
CA ILE A 67 11.93 10.12 -10.85
C ILE A 67 11.75 10.65 -12.26
N ILE A 68 11.67 11.98 -12.43
CA ILE A 68 11.54 12.59 -13.75
C ILE A 68 12.79 12.31 -14.58
N ASP A 69 13.97 12.51 -14.01
CA ASP A 69 15.24 12.33 -14.71
C ASP A 69 15.46 10.85 -15.11
N SER A 70 15.22 9.92 -14.18
CA SER A 70 15.32 8.48 -14.48
C SER A 70 14.30 8.03 -15.53
N SER A 71 13.07 8.55 -15.48
CA SER A 71 12.04 8.21 -16.47
C SER A 71 12.33 8.82 -17.85
N LEU A 72 12.95 10.00 -17.91
CA LEU A 72 13.40 10.62 -19.16
C LEU A 72 14.51 9.82 -19.84
N VAL A 73 15.48 9.33 -19.06
CA VAL A 73 16.57 8.50 -19.59
C VAL A 73 15.99 7.20 -20.14
N GLU A 74 15.16 6.50 -19.35
CA GLU A 74 14.53 5.24 -19.78
C GLU A 74 13.65 5.43 -21.02
N TRP A 75 12.93 6.57 -21.12
CA TRP A 75 12.08 6.84 -22.28
C TRP A 75 12.88 7.06 -23.56
N LYS A 76 14.03 7.75 -23.47
CA LYS A 76 14.95 7.96 -24.61
C LYS A 76 15.59 6.66 -25.07
N GLU A 77 16.03 5.81 -24.13
CA GLU A 77 16.59 4.49 -24.46
C GLU A 77 15.59 3.64 -25.27
N LEU A 78 14.32 3.65 -24.87
CA LEU A 78 13.27 2.95 -25.61
C LEU A 78 12.94 3.59 -26.97
N GLU A 79 13.23 4.88 -27.16
CA GLU A 79 13.04 5.58 -28.45
C GLU A 79 14.09 5.18 -29.48
N GLU A 80 15.31 4.89 -29.04
CA GLU A 80 16.40 4.41 -29.90
C GLU A 80 16.27 2.92 -30.27
N GLU A 81 15.43 2.16 -29.57
CA GLU A 81 15.11 0.77 -29.92
C GLU A 81 14.27 0.71 -31.22
N GLU A 82 14.89 0.23 -32.30
CA GLU A 82 14.22 -0.07 -33.57
C GLU A 82 13.17 -1.20 -33.39
N PRO A 83 12.04 -1.16 -34.12
CA PRO A 83 11.02 -2.18 -34.04
C PRO A 83 11.61 -3.55 -34.42
N THR A 84 11.46 -4.51 -33.52
CA THR A 84 12.12 -5.83 -33.62
C THR A 84 11.41 -6.74 -34.66
N GLY A 85 10.27 -6.29 -35.19
CA GLY A 85 9.43 -7.02 -36.14
C GLY A 85 8.44 -7.99 -35.47
N ASN A 86 8.45 -8.07 -34.14
CA ASN A 86 7.52 -8.83 -33.33
C ASN A 86 6.48 -7.91 -32.70
N GLU A 87 5.24 -7.99 -33.18
CA GLU A 87 4.14 -7.12 -32.72
C GLU A 87 3.95 -7.13 -31.20
N TRP A 88 4.21 -8.25 -30.52
CA TRP A 88 4.03 -8.36 -29.07
C TRP A 88 5.08 -7.59 -28.28
N GLU A 89 6.32 -7.58 -28.78
CA GLU A 89 7.44 -6.83 -28.18
C GLU A 89 7.25 -5.33 -28.42
N ASP A 90 6.90 -4.94 -29.64
CA ASP A 90 6.64 -3.55 -29.99
C ASP A 90 5.48 -2.97 -29.17
N ARG A 91 4.39 -3.73 -28.96
CA ARG A 91 3.29 -3.31 -28.06
C ARG A 91 3.70 -3.21 -26.60
N LYS A 92 4.63 -4.05 -26.14
CA LYS A 92 5.14 -4.00 -24.76
C LYS A 92 5.99 -2.74 -24.56
N VAL A 93 6.85 -2.41 -25.52
CA VAL A 93 7.66 -1.19 -25.53
C VAL A 93 6.75 0.05 -25.58
N GLY A 94 5.74 0.06 -26.44
CA GLY A 94 4.74 1.15 -26.50
C GLY A 94 4.05 1.39 -25.16
N ARG A 95 3.53 0.32 -24.52
CA ARG A 95 2.93 0.43 -23.17
C ARG A 95 3.91 0.95 -22.11
N ARG A 96 5.19 0.58 -22.23
CA ARG A 96 6.22 1.07 -21.31
C ARG A 96 6.49 2.55 -21.51
N LYS A 97 6.58 3.03 -22.75
CA LYS A 97 6.71 4.46 -23.08
C LYS A 97 5.54 5.27 -22.54
N ASP A 98 4.31 4.81 -22.77
CA ASP A 98 3.10 5.48 -22.27
C ASP A 98 3.08 5.57 -20.73
N PHE A 99 3.51 4.49 -20.06
CA PHE A 99 3.63 4.47 -18.61
C PHE A 99 4.64 5.51 -18.10
N LEU A 100 5.80 5.63 -18.74
CA LEU A 100 6.84 6.60 -18.37
C LEU A 100 6.37 8.03 -18.56
N LEU A 101 5.67 8.31 -19.67
CA LEU A 101 5.07 9.62 -19.92
C LEU A 101 4.08 10.01 -18.82
N ARG A 102 3.15 9.11 -18.48
CA ARG A 102 2.18 9.34 -17.38
C ARG A 102 2.87 9.55 -16.03
N ARG A 103 3.92 8.77 -15.74
CA ARG A 103 4.69 8.90 -14.50
C ARG A 103 5.38 10.25 -14.40
N MET A 104 6.01 10.70 -15.48
CA MET A 104 6.65 12.02 -15.56
C MET A 104 5.65 13.16 -15.45
N GLU A 105 4.51 13.04 -16.13
CA GLU A 105 3.44 14.01 -16.08
C GLU A 105 2.91 14.16 -14.65
N LEU A 106 2.62 13.06 -13.97
CA LEU A 106 2.17 13.05 -12.58
C LEU A 106 3.21 13.67 -11.63
N ALA A 107 4.50 13.33 -11.79
CA ALA A 107 5.57 13.95 -10.99
C ALA A 107 5.69 15.47 -11.24
N LYS A 108 5.57 15.91 -12.49
CA LYS A 108 5.54 17.35 -12.84
C LYS A 108 4.35 18.07 -12.22
N HIS A 109 3.18 17.43 -12.18
CA HIS A 109 1.99 17.99 -11.55
C HIS A 109 2.22 18.23 -10.06
N PHE A 110 2.75 17.25 -9.32
CA PHE A 110 3.08 17.40 -7.90
C PHE A 110 4.05 18.57 -7.64
N ILE A 111 5.09 18.71 -8.46
CA ILE A 111 6.05 19.82 -8.33
C ILE A 111 5.38 21.18 -8.61
N ARG A 112 4.50 21.25 -9.61
CA ARG A 112 3.81 22.49 -9.99
C ARG A 112 2.80 22.96 -8.95
N THR A 113 2.05 22.03 -8.37
CA THR A 113 0.99 22.34 -7.39
C THR A 113 1.52 22.44 -5.96
N ASN A 114 2.80 22.14 -5.73
CA ASN A 114 3.41 22.07 -4.40
C ASN A 114 2.66 21.11 -3.46
N ILE A 115 2.10 20.03 -4.03
CA ILE A 115 1.42 18.97 -3.29
C ILE A 115 2.45 17.89 -2.99
N GLU A 116 2.52 17.46 -1.73
CA GLU A 116 3.40 16.36 -1.34
C GLU A 116 2.73 15.00 -1.60
N PRO A 117 3.42 14.02 -2.22
CA PRO A 117 2.86 12.69 -2.47
C PRO A 117 2.37 11.99 -1.20
N LYS A 118 3.00 12.27 -0.05
CA LYS A 118 2.64 11.69 1.25
C LYS A 118 1.20 12.01 1.69
N TRP A 119 0.59 13.08 1.15
CA TRP A 119 -0.79 13.48 1.46
C TRP A 119 -1.84 12.57 0.84
N MET A 120 -1.47 11.71 -0.11
CA MET A 120 -2.36 10.66 -0.62
C MET A 120 -2.76 9.64 0.46
N VAL A 121 -1.94 9.50 1.52
CA VAL A 121 -2.28 8.65 2.67
C VAL A 121 -2.91 9.51 3.76
N LEU A 122 -4.20 9.34 3.97
CA LEU A 122 -4.96 10.08 4.97
C LEU A 122 -4.53 9.69 6.39
N CYS A 123 -4.26 10.71 7.21
CA CYS A 123 -3.95 10.56 8.63
C CYS A 123 -5.08 11.09 9.52
N LEU A 124 -5.81 12.06 9.00
CA LEU A 124 -6.96 12.68 9.63
C LEU A 124 -8.11 12.61 8.63
N LEU A 125 -9.23 12.05 9.06
CA LEU A 125 -10.44 11.96 8.25
C LEU A 125 -11.36 13.14 8.60
N PRO A 126 -11.66 14.06 7.66
CA PRO A 126 -12.61 15.14 7.92
C PRO A 126 -14.03 14.57 8.06
N VAL A 127 -14.77 15.11 9.02
CA VAL A 127 -16.16 14.74 9.29
C VAL A 127 -17.08 15.87 8.85
N LEU A 128 -18.11 15.56 8.08
CA LEU A 128 -19.07 16.55 7.62
C LEU A 128 -19.85 17.18 8.79
N PRO A 129 -20.20 18.48 8.70
CA PRO A 129 -21.05 19.13 9.69
C PRO A 129 -22.41 18.44 9.81
N PRO A 130 -23.09 18.59 10.97
CA PRO A 130 -24.37 17.92 11.24
C PRO A 130 -25.49 18.34 10.27
N GLU A 131 -25.43 19.56 9.73
CA GLU A 131 -26.38 20.08 8.74
C GLU A 131 -26.44 19.22 7.47
N LEU A 132 -25.31 18.66 7.04
CA LEU A 132 -25.21 17.78 5.88
C LEU A 132 -25.47 16.31 6.23
N ARG A 133 -25.68 16.00 7.52
CA ARG A 133 -25.88 14.63 8.02
C ARG A 133 -27.06 14.56 9.00
N PRO A 134 -28.28 14.95 8.58
CA PRO A 134 -29.42 15.01 9.46
C PRO A 134 -29.79 13.63 10.01
N ILE A 135 -30.30 13.64 11.24
CA ILE A 135 -30.94 12.50 11.90
C ILE A 135 -32.40 12.90 12.10
N TYR A 136 -33.31 12.15 11.51
CA TYR A 136 -34.74 12.41 11.60
C TYR A 136 -35.35 11.50 12.66
N HIS A 137 -36.06 12.10 13.61
CA HIS A 137 -36.91 11.37 14.55
C HIS A 137 -38.31 11.27 13.91
N ILE A 138 -38.79 10.05 13.64
CA ILE A 138 -40.12 9.82 13.04
C ILE A 138 -41.16 9.58 14.14
N ASP A 139 -40.88 8.65 15.05
CA ASP A 139 -41.69 8.32 16.24
C ASP A 139 -40.77 8.28 17.47
N GLU A 140 -41.33 8.24 18.69
CA GLU A 140 -40.56 8.21 19.96
C GLU A 140 -39.44 7.14 19.99
N ASP A 141 -39.63 6.03 19.26
CA ASP A 141 -38.67 4.92 19.18
C ASP A 141 -37.97 4.76 17.82
N LYS A 142 -38.27 5.58 16.79
CA LYS A 142 -37.75 5.39 15.43
C LYS A 142 -36.90 6.56 14.95
N LEU A 143 -35.60 6.28 14.82
CA LEU A 143 -34.61 7.19 14.23
C LEU A 143 -34.31 6.77 12.80
N VAL A 144 -34.44 7.71 11.87
CA VAL A 144 -33.91 7.58 10.51
C VAL A 144 -32.60 8.35 10.45
N THR A 145 -31.50 7.60 10.30
CA THR A 145 -30.15 8.14 10.15
C THR A 145 -29.72 8.02 8.70
N SER A 146 -29.01 9.02 8.17
CA SER A 146 -28.32 8.89 6.88
C SER A 146 -27.27 7.76 6.92
N ASP A 147 -27.11 7.02 5.82
CA ASP A 147 -26.13 5.93 5.68
C ASP A 147 -24.70 6.36 6.02
N ILE A 148 -24.35 7.62 5.75
CA ILE A 148 -23.03 8.17 6.07
C ILE A 148 -22.75 8.19 7.58
N ASN A 149 -23.78 8.36 8.41
CA ASN A 149 -23.65 8.32 9.86
C ASN A 149 -23.30 6.91 10.35
N GLU A 150 -23.84 5.88 9.69
CA GLU A 150 -23.49 4.49 9.99
C GLU A 150 -22.04 4.18 9.63
N ILE A 151 -21.58 4.67 8.49
CA ILE A 151 -20.19 4.49 8.05
C ILE A 151 -19.23 5.21 9.02
N TYR A 152 -19.53 6.46 9.42
CA TYR A 152 -18.72 7.17 10.42
C TYR A 152 -18.67 6.42 11.76
N ARG A 153 -19.81 5.89 12.24
CA ARG A 153 -19.85 5.07 13.46
C ARG A 153 -18.94 3.85 13.34
N ARG A 154 -18.99 3.14 12.21
CA ARG A 154 -18.14 1.98 11.94
C ARG A 154 -16.66 2.34 11.95
N ILE A 155 -16.26 3.43 11.30
CA ILE A 155 -14.86 3.90 11.28
C ILE A 155 -14.38 4.21 12.69
N ILE A 156 -15.15 4.99 13.45
CA ILE A 156 -14.81 5.38 14.83
C ILE A 156 -14.65 4.13 15.71
N TYR A 157 -15.60 3.19 15.62
CA TYR A 157 -15.55 1.94 16.37
C TYR A 157 -14.29 1.11 16.07
N ARG A 158 -13.93 0.96 14.79
CA ARG A 158 -12.72 0.23 14.36
C ARG A 158 -11.44 0.94 14.80
N ASN A 159 -11.40 2.27 14.71
CA ASN A 159 -10.24 3.06 15.13
C ASN A 159 -10.02 2.98 16.66
N ASN A 160 -11.08 3.06 17.44
CA ASN A 160 -11.01 2.90 18.90
C ASN A 160 -10.57 1.48 19.28
N THR A 161 -11.16 0.46 18.64
CA THR A 161 -10.75 -0.94 18.84
C THR A 161 -9.27 -1.15 18.53
N LEU A 162 -8.78 -0.61 17.40
CA LEU A 162 -7.36 -0.69 17.04
C LEU A 162 -6.48 0.01 18.09
N THR A 163 -6.89 1.19 18.55
CA THR A 163 -6.17 1.94 19.60
C THR A 163 -6.10 1.16 20.91
N ASP A 164 -7.19 0.51 21.32
CA ASP A 164 -7.25 -0.32 22.51
C ASP A 164 -6.35 -1.56 22.40
N LEU A 165 -6.31 -2.19 21.23
CA LEU A 165 -5.41 -3.33 20.95
C LEU A 165 -3.93 -2.93 20.96
N LEU A 166 -3.59 -1.77 20.38
CA LEU A 166 -2.23 -1.22 20.41
C LEU A 166 -1.80 -0.85 21.84
N THR A 167 -2.73 -0.37 22.67
CA THR A 167 -2.46 -0.05 24.08
C THR A 167 -2.27 -1.35 24.90
N THR A 168 -3.05 -2.39 24.60
CA THR A 168 -2.98 -3.72 25.24
C THR A 168 -1.93 -4.62 24.58
N SER A 169 -0.83 -4.03 24.11
CA SER A 169 0.18 -4.66 23.22
C SER A 169 0.94 -5.85 23.82
N ILE A 170 0.94 -6.03 25.14
CA ILE A 170 1.65 -7.15 25.80
C ILE A 170 0.99 -8.51 25.50
N ALA A 171 -0.31 -8.54 25.20
CA ALA A 171 -1.06 -9.79 25.05
C ALA A 171 -1.72 -9.97 23.67
N THR A 172 -1.63 -8.98 22.78
CA THR A 172 -2.39 -9.00 21.54
C THR A 172 -1.57 -9.60 20.40
N PRO A 173 -2.01 -10.70 19.76
CA PRO A 173 -1.39 -11.22 18.55
C PRO A 173 -1.36 -10.20 17.42
N GLU A 174 -0.22 -10.07 16.76
CA GLU A 174 -0.02 -9.15 15.62
C GLU A 174 -0.98 -9.41 14.45
N GLU A 175 -1.41 -10.66 14.26
CA GLU A 175 -2.42 -11.04 13.27
C GLU A 175 -3.76 -10.33 13.48
N LEU A 176 -4.16 -10.13 14.74
CA LEU A 176 -5.38 -9.40 15.07
C LEU A 176 -5.25 -7.91 14.76
N ILE A 177 -4.05 -7.34 14.96
CA ILE A 177 -3.76 -5.95 14.63
C ILE A 177 -3.88 -5.74 13.12
N ILE A 178 -3.24 -6.58 12.31
CA ILE A 178 -3.33 -6.52 10.83
C ILE A 178 -4.78 -6.67 10.37
N SER A 179 -5.53 -7.57 10.99
CA SER A 179 -6.95 -7.76 10.70
C SER A 179 -7.78 -6.50 11.01
N GLN A 180 -7.55 -5.85 12.16
CA GLN A 180 -8.24 -4.59 12.49
C GLN A 180 -7.80 -3.43 11.58
N GLU A 181 -6.52 -3.32 11.23
CA GLU A 181 -6.03 -2.34 10.25
C GLU A 181 -6.73 -2.51 8.90
N LYS A 182 -6.89 -3.75 8.44
CA LYS A 182 -7.65 -4.06 7.22
C LYS A 182 -9.11 -3.64 7.32
N LEU A 183 -9.78 -3.98 8.43
CA LEU A 183 -11.19 -3.60 8.64
C LEU A 183 -11.39 -2.09 8.75
N LEU A 184 -10.41 -1.37 9.31
CA LEU A 184 -10.40 0.08 9.34
C LEU A 184 -10.23 0.66 7.93
N GLN A 185 -9.31 0.11 7.13
CA GLN A 185 -9.11 0.50 5.74
C GLN A 185 -10.38 0.28 4.91
N GLU A 186 -11.02 -0.88 5.01
CA GLU A 186 -12.28 -1.18 4.32
C GLU A 186 -13.42 -0.22 4.73
N ALA A 187 -13.47 0.19 6.00
CA ALA A 187 -14.47 1.14 6.46
C ALA A 187 -14.23 2.56 5.91
N VAL A 188 -12.96 2.98 5.81
CA VAL A 188 -12.58 4.26 5.21
C VAL A 188 -12.81 4.25 3.70
N ASP A 189 -12.47 3.16 3.02
CA ASP A 189 -12.71 2.98 1.58
C ASP A 189 -14.21 3.06 1.29
N ALA A 190 -15.04 2.38 2.10
CA ALA A 190 -16.49 2.49 1.99
C ALA A 190 -16.97 3.94 2.11
N LEU A 191 -16.43 4.77 3.02
CA LEU A 191 -16.83 6.18 3.13
C LEU A 191 -16.51 6.97 1.87
N LEU A 192 -15.32 6.77 1.29
CA LEU A 192 -14.85 7.51 0.12
C LEU A 192 -15.57 7.05 -1.16
N ASP A 193 -15.74 5.74 -1.34
CA ASP A 193 -16.37 5.15 -2.52
C ASP A 193 -17.87 5.41 -2.59
N ASN A 194 -18.55 5.55 -1.45
CA ASN A 194 -19.96 5.94 -1.41
C ASN A 194 -20.22 7.33 -2.02
N GLY A 195 -19.20 8.19 -2.16
CA GLY A 195 -19.30 9.46 -2.90
C GLY A 195 -18.99 9.36 -4.39
N ILE A 196 -18.35 8.27 -4.85
CA ILE A 196 -17.82 8.12 -6.21
C ILE A 196 -18.84 7.46 -7.16
N CYS A 197 -19.74 6.64 -6.63
CA CYS A 197 -20.81 6.00 -7.38
C CYS A 197 -22.17 6.68 -7.08
N GLY A 198 -22.38 7.86 -7.65
CA GLY A 198 -23.72 8.44 -7.84
C GLY A 198 -24.33 7.97 -9.16
#